data_AF-A0A351L6S1-F1
#
_entry.id   AF-A0A351L6S1-F1
#
_cell.length_a   1.000
_cell.length_b   1.000
_cell.length_c   1.000
_cell.angle_alpha   90.00
_cell.angle_beta   90.00
_cell.angle_gamma   90.00
#
_symmetry.space_group_name_H-M   'P 1'
#
loop_
_entity.id
_entity.type
_entity.pdbx_description
1 polymer ?
#
loop_
_entity_poly.entity_id
_entity_poly.type
_entity_poly.pdbx_seq_one_letter_code
_entity_poly.pdbx_strand_id
1 'polypeptide(L)'
;MESYIQQVEKLTDAAAAVENNSFDPRKLKQVAARNDELGHLARVFTQMVLTSKTREQELATAKEQLEAVLNAVPGAISWIDSRGVYIGVNRYLAQNLHLSPDAFVGKELGFLNSGNEFANFMRQFLASSQESTCQIIESCVNDTVNYYLIAAQKYQQGKATVSVGIDVTQHKRAEEALRIAEENYRSIFENALEGIFQSSPDGRYISVNPAMARIYGYQSPEEMIAEVTQIATQIYVDPHGREEFQNLMEECGEVKDWVSQVYRKDGSKIWVEENTRAVRDRYGNLLYYEGIIEDVTQRKQEEESLKRQLQELRIEIDHQKRAREVAAITQADYFQDLQAEVANIDIDEFWEN
;
A
#
# COMPACT_ATOMS: atom_id res chain seq x y z
N MET A 1 58.59 44.22 -32.44
CA MET A 1 59.25 45.46 -31.98
C MET A 1 59.70 46.31 -33.17
N GLU A 2 60.37 45.75 -34.18
CA GLU A 2 60.75 46.45 -35.43
C GLU A 2 59.57 47.09 -36.18
N SER A 3 58.43 46.40 -36.28
CA SER A 3 57.21 46.97 -36.91
C SER A 3 56.63 48.19 -36.18
N TYR A 4 56.91 48.33 -34.87
CA TYR A 4 56.45 49.47 -34.07
C TYR A 4 57.40 50.67 -34.25
N ILE A 5 58.70 50.41 -34.31
CA ILE A 5 59.74 51.42 -34.59
C ILE A 5 59.52 52.04 -35.98
N GLN A 6 59.19 51.22 -36.98
CA GLN A 6 58.91 51.68 -38.35
C GLN A 6 57.63 52.54 -38.47
N GLN A 7 56.66 52.34 -37.58
CA GLN A 7 55.44 53.17 -37.51
C GLN A 7 55.70 54.50 -36.80
N VAL A 8 56.54 54.49 -35.76
CA VAL A 8 56.96 55.72 -35.07
C VAL A 8 57.78 56.60 -36.00
N GLU A 9 58.74 56.05 -36.75
CA GLU A 9 59.54 56.81 -37.73
C GLU A 9 58.66 57.51 -38.78
N LYS A 10 57.68 56.81 -39.35
CA LYS A 10 56.73 57.38 -40.32
C LYS A 10 55.83 58.48 -39.74
N LEU A 11 55.53 58.42 -38.44
CA LEU A 11 54.77 59.46 -37.75
C LEU A 11 55.63 60.70 -37.50
N THR A 12 56.91 60.54 -37.15
CA THR A 12 57.88 61.65 -37.04
C THR A 12 58.12 62.35 -38.37
N ASP A 13 58.28 61.59 -39.47
CA ASP A 13 58.46 62.17 -40.81
C ASP A 13 57.20 62.91 -41.30
N ALA A 14 56.02 62.39 -40.97
CA ALA A 14 54.76 63.05 -41.27
C ALA A 14 54.56 64.34 -40.45
N ALA A 15 54.99 64.34 -39.18
CA ALA A 15 54.96 65.54 -38.32
C ALA A 15 55.91 66.63 -38.84
N ALA A 16 57.13 66.26 -39.24
CA ALA A 16 58.11 67.18 -39.83
C ALA A 16 57.63 67.77 -41.18
N ALA A 17 56.87 67.00 -41.97
CA ALA A 17 56.28 67.46 -43.23
C ALA A 17 55.08 68.42 -43.04
N VAL A 18 54.38 68.33 -41.90
CA VAL A 18 53.30 69.28 -41.52
C VAL A 18 53.90 70.61 -41.04
N GLU A 19 55.00 70.60 -40.29
CA GLU A 19 55.72 71.81 -39.86
C GLU A 19 56.30 72.62 -41.04
N ASN A 20 56.74 71.95 -42.11
CA ASN A 20 57.31 72.59 -43.30
C ASN A 20 56.29 72.99 -44.39
N ASN A 21 54.99 72.90 -44.10
CA ASN A 21 53.88 73.35 -44.97
C ASN A 21 53.88 72.78 -46.41
N SER A 22 54.57 71.65 -46.65
CA SER A 22 54.69 70.99 -47.96
C SER A 22 53.80 69.74 -48.08
N PHE A 23 52.65 69.73 -47.42
CA PHE A 23 51.78 68.55 -47.33
C PHE A 23 50.66 68.58 -48.37
N ASP A 24 50.57 67.54 -49.21
CA ASP A 24 49.50 67.39 -50.20
C ASP A 24 48.15 67.06 -49.50
N PRO A 25 47.11 67.91 -49.63
CA PRO A 25 45.80 67.68 -49.01
C PRO A 25 45.13 66.35 -49.42
N ARG A 26 45.51 65.76 -50.56
CA ARG A 26 44.99 64.46 -51.00
C ARG A 26 45.49 63.30 -50.14
N LYS A 27 46.68 63.40 -49.54
CA LYS A 27 47.22 62.40 -48.61
C LYS A 27 46.51 62.42 -47.25
N LEU A 28 46.09 63.60 -46.76
CA LEU A 28 45.28 63.73 -45.54
C LEU A 28 43.93 63.02 -45.66
N LYS A 29 43.25 63.12 -46.82
CA LYS A 29 41.99 62.41 -47.06
C LYS A 29 42.18 60.88 -47.11
N GLN A 30 43.27 60.39 -47.70
CA GLN A 30 43.58 58.96 -47.71
C GLN A 30 43.95 58.43 -46.32
N VAL A 31 44.71 59.19 -45.53
CA VAL A 31 45.05 58.83 -44.15
C VAL A 31 43.81 58.84 -43.25
N ALA A 32 42.93 59.84 -43.39
CA ALA A 32 41.67 59.91 -42.65
C ALA A 32 40.75 58.74 -42.99
N ALA A 33 40.56 58.42 -44.29
CA ALA A 33 39.75 57.28 -44.72
C ALA A 33 40.29 55.94 -44.20
N ARG A 34 41.61 55.75 -44.23
CA ARG A 34 42.24 54.53 -43.69
C ARG A 34 42.14 54.44 -42.16
N ASN A 35 42.14 55.58 -41.46
CA ASN A 35 41.93 55.63 -40.02
C ASN A 35 40.48 55.32 -39.62
N ASP A 36 39.50 55.76 -40.42
CA ASP A 36 38.09 55.42 -40.25
C ASP A 36 37.83 53.92 -40.49
N GLU A 37 38.46 53.33 -41.52
CA GLU A 37 38.41 51.89 -41.78
C GLU A 37 39.03 51.08 -40.63
N LEU A 38 40.20 51.49 -40.12
CA LEU A 38 40.84 50.87 -38.96
C LEU A 38 39.98 50.98 -37.70
N GLY A 39 39.35 52.14 -37.48
CA GLY A 39 38.43 52.36 -36.36
C GLY A 39 37.13 51.55 -36.48
N HIS A 40 36.65 51.28 -37.69
CA HIS A 40 35.55 50.37 -37.95
C HIS A 40 35.94 48.91 -37.68
N LEU A 41 37.11 48.48 -38.19
CA LEU A 41 37.61 47.11 -38.02
C LEU A 41 37.93 46.79 -36.55
N ALA A 42 38.49 47.75 -35.79
CA ALA A 42 38.70 47.63 -34.36
C ALA A 42 37.38 47.48 -33.58
N ARG A 43 36.33 48.20 -33.98
CA ARG A 43 34.98 48.08 -33.39
C ARG A 43 34.36 46.71 -33.68
N VAL A 44 34.45 46.22 -34.91
CA VAL A 44 33.97 44.88 -35.29
C VAL A 44 34.73 43.78 -34.55
N PHE A 45 36.06 43.87 -34.45
CA PHE A 45 36.86 42.89 -33.72
C PHE A 45 36.54 42.89 -32.22
N THR A 46 36.40 44.07 -31.61
CA THR A 46 35.99 44.21 -30.21
C THR A 46 34.61 43.58 -29.99
N GLN A 47 33.66 43.83 -30.90
CA GLN A 47 32.33 43.22 -30.83
C GLN A 47 32.38 41.69 -30.99
N MET A 48 33.22 41.17 -31.88
CA MET A 48 33.40 39.72 -32.08
C MET A 48 34.02 39.05 -30.84
N VAL A 49 35.05 39.65 -30.25
CA VAL A 49 35.68 39.14 -29.02
C VAL A 49 34.71 39.17 -27.85
N LEU A 50 33.96 40.27 -27.67
CA LEU A 50 32.92 40.36 -26.65
C LEU A 50 31.84 39.29 -26.86
N THR A 51 31.37 39.10 -28.10
CA THR A 51 30.37 38.08 -28.44
C THR A 51 30.87 36.66 -28.17
N SER A 52 32.13 36.36 -28.51
CA SER A 52 32.75 35.05 -28.21
C SER A 52 32.80 34.79 -26.72
N LYS A 53 33.24 35.79 -25.95
CA LYS A 53 33.37 35.70 -24.49
C LYS A 53 32.01 35.51 -23.81
N THR A 54 30.97 36.21 -24.27
CA THR A 54 29.60 36.02 -23.78
C THR A 54 29.10 34.59 -24.08
N ARG A 55 29.29 34.09 -25.30
CA ARG A 55 28.90 32.71 -25.67
C ARG A 55 29.64 31.65 -24.85
N GLU A 56 30.93 31.84 -24.61
CA GLU A 56 31.71 30.95 -23.75
C GLU A 56 31.17 30.92 -22.33
N GLN A 57 30.77 32.08 -21.79
CA GLN A 57 30.20 32.18 -20.45
C GLN A 57 28.79 31.56 -20.35
N GLU A 58 27.94 31.78 -21.36
CA GLU A 58 26.63 31.13 -21.47
C GLU A 58 26.78 29.60 -21.55
N LEU A 59 27.73 29.11 -22.37
CA LEU A 59 28.01 27.69 -22.50
C LEU A 59 28.55 27.08 -21.20
N ALA A 60 29.46 27.78 -20.50
CA ALA A 60 29.96 27.34 -19.21
C ALA A 60 28.84 27.24 -18.17
N THR A 61 27.96 28.24 -18.13
CA THR A 61 26.81 28.28 -17.20
C THR A 61 25.81 27.17 -17.51
N ALA A 62 25.47 26.95 -18.78
CA ALA A 62 24.58 25.87 -19.19
C ALA A 62 25.17 24.47 -18.89
N LYS A 63 26.48 24.31 -19.06
CA LYS A 63 27.20 23.07 -18.71
C LYS A 63 27.12 22.80 -17.21
N GLU A 64 27.37 23.80 -16.37
CA GLU A 64 27.30 23.66 -14.92
C GLU A 64 25.87 23.32 -14.45
N GLN A 65 24.86 23.98 -15.01
CA GLN A 65 23.45 23.67 -14.72
C GLN A 65 23.08 22.23 -15.11
N LEU A 66 23.52 21.76 -16.28
CA LEU A 66 23.28 20.39 -16.72
C LEU A 66 23.96 19.38 -15.78
N GLU A 67 25.22 19.61 -15.42
CA GLU A 67 25.95 18.76 -14.48
C GLU A 67 25.26 18.72 -13.10
N ALA A 68 24.74 19.85 -12.62
CA ALA A 68 23.98 19.89 -11.37
C ALA A 68 22.70 19.04 -11.45
N VAL A 69 21.92 19.15 -12.53
CA VAL A 69 20.73 18.32 -12.75
C VAL A 69 21.08 16.84 -12.84
N LEU A 70 22.09 16.47 -13.63
CA LEU A 70 22.51 15.08 -13.80
C LEU A 70 22.99 14.43 -12.48
N ASN A 71 23.57 15.21 -11.57
CA ASN A 71 24.03 14.75 -10.26
C ASN A 71 22.92 14.77 -9.19
N ALA A 72 21.90 15.62 -9.34
CA ALA A 72 20.79 15.72 -8.39
C ALA A 72 19.73 14.63 -8.59
N VAL A 73 19.61 14.07 -9.80
CA VAL A 73 18.68 12.97 -10.08
C VAL A 73 19.15 11.71 -9.36
N PRO A 74 18.34 11.11 -8.45
CA PRO A 74 18.66 9.88 -7.74
C PRO A 74 18.43 8.65 -8.64
N GLY A 75 19.09 8.64 -9.79
CA GLY A 75 18.88 7.66 -10.86
C GLY A 75 20.10 7.53 -11.75
N ALA A 76 20.24 6.35 -12.34
CA ALA A 76 21.26 6.05 -13.32
C ALA A 76 20.96 6.80 -14.62
N ILE A 77 21.81 7.72 -15.04
CA ILE A 77 21.66 8.42 -16.31
C ILE A 77 22.77 8.01 -17.26
N SER A 78 22.41 7.68 -18.49
CA SER A 78 23.36 7.44 -19.56
C SER A 78 22.93 8.12 -20.85
N TRP A 79 23.89 8.44 -21.71
CA TRP A 79 23.61 8.83 -23.08
C TRP A 79 24.49 8.02 -24.03
N ILE A 80 23.86 7.51 -25.07
CA ILE A 80 24.41 6.58 -26.05
C ILE A 80 24.20 7.11 -27.46
N ASP A 81 25.05 6.70 -28.40
CA ASP A 81 24.86 6.97 -29.83
C ASP A 81 23.76 6.08 -30.43
N SER A 82 23.42 6.29 -31.70
CA SER A 82 22.41 5.51 -32.42
C SER A 82 22.76 4.03 -32.60
N ARG A 83 24.02 3.64 -32.37
CA ARG A 83 24.49 2.24 -32.43
C ARG A 83 24.44 1.58 -31.05
N GLY A 84 24.10 2.31 -30.00
CA GLY A 84 24.10 1.81 -28.62
C GLY A 84 25.47 1.83 -27.96
N VAL A 85 26.36 2.74 -28.39
CA VAL A 85 27.67 2.96 -27.75
C VAL A 85 27.55 4.11 -26.75
N TYR A 86 28.04 3.91 -25.53
CA TYR A 86 28.06 4.94 -24.49
C TYR A 86 28.90 6.14 -24.92
N ILE A 87 28.25 7.31 -24.93
CA ILE A 87 28.89 8.62 -25.06
C ILE A 87 29.24 9.14 -23.67
N GLY A 88 28.43 8.81 -22.64
CA GLY A 88 28.73 9.11 -21.25
C GLY A 88 27.63 8.69 -20.28
N VAL A 89 27.91 8.89 -18.99
CA VAL A 89 27.04 8.53 -17.87
C VAL A 89 27.11 9.59 -16.77
N ASN A 90 26.09 9.69 -15.92
CA ASN A 90 26.20 10.49 -14.70
C ASN A 90 27.07 9.79 -13.65
N ARG A 91 27.52 10.56 -12.66
CA ARG A 91 28.38 10.06 -11.58
C ARG A 91 27.69 8.97 -10.75
N TYR A 92 26.37 9.09 -10.56
CA TYR A 92 25.57 8.12 -9.82
C TYR A 92 25.65 6.71 -10.43
N LEU A 93 25.40 6.58 -11.75
CA LEU A 93 25.50 5.28 -12.44
C LEU A 93 26.91 4.69 -12.33
N ALA A 94 27.94 5.51 -12.57
CA ALA A 94 29.33 5.06 -12.50
C ALA A 94 29.69 4.53 -11.10
N GLN A 95 29.32 5.28 -10.05
CA GLN A 95 29.57 4.89 -8.66
C GLN A 95 28.83 3.62 -8.25
N ASN A 96 27.56 3.47 -8.63
CA ASN A 96 26.77 2.28 -8.33
C ASN A 96 27.35 1.01 -8.98
N LEU A 97 28.06 1.16 -10.09
CA LEU A 97 28.75 0.06 -10.77
C LEU A 97 30.23 -0.04 -10.39
N HIS A 98 30.70 0.75 -9.41
CA HIS A 98 32.10 0.81 -8.99
C HIS A 98 33.08 1.09 -10.14
N LEU A 99 32.69 1.94 -11.08
CA LEU A 99 33.47 2.34 -12.25
C LEU A 99 33.64 3.87 -12.31
N SER A 100 34.60 4.34 -13.11
CA SER A 100 34.68 5.75 -13.48
C SER A 100 33.76 6.06 -14.67
N PRO A 101 33.23 7.29 -14.82
CA PRO A 101 32.44 7.65 -15.99
C PRO A 101 33.16 7.40 -17.32
N ASP A 102 34.48 7.64 -17.35
CA ASP A 102 35.31 7.43 -18.55
C ASP A 102 35.40 5.96 -18.97
N ALA A 103 35.22 5.01 -18.04
CA ALA A 103 35.25 3.59 -18.35
C ALA A 103 34.06 3.13 -19.22
N PHE A 104 32.98 3.92 -19.26
CA PHE A 104 31.81 3.64 -20.08
C PHE A 104 32.00 4.12 -21.52
N VAL A 105 32.71 5.25 -21.72
CA VAL A 105 32.79 5.90 -23.04
C VAL A 105 33.38 4.94 -24.08
N GLY A 106 32.67 4.78 -25.20
CA GLY A 106 33.06 3.88 -26.28
C GLY A 106 32.70 2.40 -26.07
N LYS A 107 32.10 2.02 -24.93
CA LYS A 107 31.59 0.66 -24.70
C LYS A 107 30.20 0.48 -25.28
N GLU A 108 29.86 -0.75 -25.67
CA GLU A 108 28.54 -1.10 -26.17
C GLU A 108 27.54 -1.40 -25.03
N LEU A 109 26.25 -1.18 -25.30
CA LEU A 109 25.16 -1.60 -24.42
C LEU A 109 25.28 -3.09 -24.06
N GLY A 110 25.39 -3.37 -22.76
CA GLY A 110 25.51 -4.72 -22.22
C GLY A 110 26.94 -5.16 -21.91
N PHE A 111 27.97 -4.32 -22.06
CA PHE A 111 29.37 -4.70 -21.79
C PHE A 111 29.64 -5.22 -20.36
N LEU A 112 28.76 -4.93 -19.40
CA LEU A 112 28.87 -5.37 -18.01
C LEU A 112 28.39 -6.80 -17.79
N ASN A 113 27.76 -7.43 -18.80
CA ASN A 113 27.25 -8.82 -18.78
C ASN A 113 26.31 -9.18 -17.61
N SER A 114 25.92 -8.23 -16.76
CA SER A 114 24.97 -8.38 -15.67
C SER A 114 23.62 -7.79 -16.08
N GLY A 115 22.59 -8.63 -16.23
CA GLY A 115 21.21 -8.21 -16.53
C GLY A 115 21.01 -7.70 -17.95
N ASN A 116 20.74 -8.60 -18.90
CA ASN A 116 20.54 -8.24 -20.33
C ASN A 116 19.24 -7.47 -20.62
N GLU A 117 18.33 -7.35 -19.65
CA GLU A 117 17.01 -6.74 -19.83
C GLU A 117 17.11 -5.26 -20.25
N PHE A 118 17.95 -4.47 -19.58
CA PHE A 118 18.16 -3.06 -19.97
C PHE A 118 18.74 -2.94 -21.39
N ALA A 119 19.75 -3.74 -21.71
CA ALA A 119 20.39 -3.69 -23.02
C ALA A 119 19.42 -4.13 -24.14
N ASN A 120 18.58 -5.13 -23.88
CA ASN A 120 17.57 -5.61 -24.81
C ASN A 120 16.48 -4.55 -25.03
N PHE A 121 15.95 -3.98 -23.94
CA PHE A 121 14.99 -2.88 -23.99
C PHE A 121 15.51 -1.69 -24.80
N MET A 122 16.74 -1.24 -24.51
CA MET A 122 17.34 -0.10 -25.21
C MET A 122 17.59 -0.41 -26.70
N ARG A 123 18.03 -1.63 -27.05
CA ARG A 123 18.20 -2.03 -28.46
C ARG A 123 16.87 -2.01 -29.22
N GLN A 124 15.79 -2.51 -28.63
CA GLN A 124 14.45 -2.46 -29.23
C GLN A 124 13.98 -1.01 -29.41
N PHE A 125 14.19 -0.16 -28.40
CA PHE A 125 13.83 1.26 -28.49
C PHE A 125 14.62 2.00 -29.57
N LEU A 126 15.93 1.78 -29.67
CA LEU A 126 16.78 2.37 -30.71
C LEU A 126 16.30 1.99 -32.11
N ALA A 127 15.88 0.73 -32.32
CA ALA A 127 15.35 0.23 -33.58
C ALA A 127 13.92 0.72 -33.90
N SER A 128 13.17 1.17 -32.90
CA SER A 128 11.79 1.66 -33.08
C SER A 128 11.74 3.05 -33.72
N SER A 129 10.57 3.44 -34.28
CA SER A 129 10.32 4.80 -34.75
C SER A 129 9.92 5.77 -33.62
N GLN A 130 9.82 5.31 -32.38
CA GLN A 130 9.43 6.15 -31.24
C GLN A 130 10.58 7.09 -30.85
N GLU A 131 10.22 8.33 -30.49
CA GLU A 131 11.15 9.36 -29.99
C GLU A 131 11.41 9.23 -28.49
N SER A 132 10.47 8.65 -27.74
CA SER A 132 10.59 8.43 -26.30
C SER A 132 9.92 7.13 -25.86
N THR A 133 10.40 6.55 -24.76
CA THR A 133 9.80 5.37 -24.11
C THR A 133 9.89 5.50 -22.59
N CYS A 134 8.97 4.86 -21.88
CA CYS A 134 8.96 4.77 -20.43
C CYS A 134 8.39 3.42 -20.02
N GLN A 135 9.20 2.59 -19.36
CA GLN A 135 8.79 1.24 -18.96
C GLN A 135 9.54 0.79 -17.71
N ILE A 136 8.86 0.01 -16.86
CA ILE A 136 9.51 -0.71 -15.76
C ILE A 136 10.09 -2.01 -16.32
N ILE A 137 11.39 -2.21 -16.10
CA ILE A 137 12.07 -3.46 -16.41
C ILE A 137 12.42 -4.19 -15.13
N GLU A 138 12.47 -5.51 -15.22
CA GLU A 138 12.93 -6.39 -14.15
C GLU A 138 14.39 -6.71 -14.38
N SER A 139 15.20 -6.68 -13.33
CA SER A 139 16.61 -7.06 -13.40
C SER A 139 16.92 -8.01 -12.26
N CYS A 140 17.36 -9.22 -12.62
CA CYS A 140 17.79 -10.23 -11.67
C CYS A 140 19.30 -10.12 -11.49
N VAL A 141 19.74 -9.78 -10.28
CA VAL A 141 21.15 -9.72 -9.89
C VAL A 141 21.32 -10.58 -8.64
N ASN A 142 22.17 -11.61 -8.71
CA ASN A 142 22.42 -12.54 -7.61
C ASN A 142 21.13 -13.11 -6.98
N ASP A 143 20.25 -13.67 -7.81
CA ASP A 143 18.93 -14.22 -7.44
C ASP A 143 17.95 -13.23 -6.78
N THR A 144 18.30 -11.94 -6.75
CA THR A 144 17.42 -10.88 -6.26
C THR A 144 16.80 -10.13 -7.44
N VAL A 145 15.46 -10.09 -7.48
CA VAL A 145 14.72 -9.31 -8.47
C VAL A 145 14.59 -7.86 -8.01
N ASN A 146 15.12 -6.96 -8.84
CA ASN A 146 15.01 -5.52 -8.69
C ASN A 146 14.21 -4.93 -9.86
N TYR A 147 13.49 -3.84 -9.61
CA TYR A 147 12.64 -3.17 -10.59
C TYR A 147 13.20 -1.78 -10.89
N TYR A 148 13.39 -1.48 -12.17
CA TYR A 148 13.90 -0.19 -12.62
C TYR A 148 12.92 0.46 -13.59
N LEU A 149 12.46 1.68 -13.28
CA LEU A 149 11.74 2.52 -14.23
C LEU A 149 12.75 3.15 -15.18
N ILE A 150 12.71 2.76 -16.44
CA ILE A 150 13.57 3.31 -17.49
C ILE A 150 12.76 4.26 -18.35
N ALA A 151 13.18 5.52 -18.38
CA ALA A 151 12.73 6.51 -19.34
C ALA A 151 13.86 6.82 -20.32
N ALA A 152 13.59 6.77 -21.62
CA ALA A 152 14.58 7.11 -22.63
C ALA A 152 14.01 8.02 -23.71
N GLN A 153 14.85 8.93 -24.23
CA GLN A 153 14.48 9.89 -25.25
C GLN A 153 15.61 10.04 -26.29
N LYS A 154 15.23 9.97 -27.57
CA LYS A 154 16.10 10.25 -28.70
C LYS A 154 16.26 11.76 -28.86
N TYR A 155 17.47 12.18 -29.22
CA TYR A 155 17.79 13.58 -29.49
C TYR A 155 18.75 13.69 -30.68
N GLN A 156 18.94 14.91 -31.20
CA GLN A 156 19.70 15.16 -32.43
C GLN A 156 19.20 14.33 -33.63
N GLN A 157 17.88 14.29 -33.86
CA GLN A 157 17.26 13.52 -34.95
C GLN A 157 17.61 12.02 -34.89
N GLY A 158 17.59 11.44 -33.69
CA GLY A 158 17.86 10.01 -33.47
C GLY A 158 19.33 9.60 -33.50
N LYS A 159 20.28 10.55 -33.58
CA LYS A 159 21.72 10.24 -33.54
C LYS A 159 22.22 9.85 -32.16
N ALA A 160 21.51 10.25 -31.11
CA ALA A 160 21.83 9.92 -29.74
C ALA A 160 20.56 9.74 -28.91
N THR A 161 20.69 9.02 -27.80
CA THR A 161 19.60 8.74 -26.86
C THR A 161 20.09 9.00 -25.45
N VAL A 162 19.29 9.69 -24.64
CA VAL A 162 19.47 9.77 -23.20
C VAL A 162 18.53 8.78 -22.52
N SER A 163 18.98 8.11 -21.48
CA SER A 163 18.16 7.23 -20.65
C SER A 163 18.38 7.53 -19.17
N VAL A 164 17.30 7.38 -18.40
CA VAL A 164 17.26 7.53 -16.96
C VAL A 164 16.66 6.24 -16.40
N GLY A 165 17.37 5.59 -15.49
CA GLY A 165 16.90 4.42 -14.74
C GLY A 165 16.77 4.75 -13.27
N ILE A 166 15.55 4.64 -12.73
CA ILE A 166 15.25 4.87 -11.31
C ILE A 166 14.90 3.53 -10.68
N ASP A 167 15.52 3.21 -9.54
CA ASP A 167 15.16 2.03 -8.76
C ASP A 167 13.77 2.24 -8.12
N VAL A 168 12.81 1.41 -8.52
CA VAL A 168 11.44 1.40 -8.02
C VAL A 168 11.13 0.12 -7.25
N THR A 169 12.16 -0.64 -6.85
CA THR A 169 12.03 -1.94 -6.19
C THR A 169 11.24 -1.85 -4.90
N GLN A 170 11.54 -0.88 -4.04
CA GLN A 170 10.83 -0.70 -2.77
C GLN A 170 9.35 -0.38 -3.00
N HIS A 171 9.06 0.49 -3.95
CA HIS A 171 7.69 0.85 -4.31
C HIS A 171 6.92 -0.37 -4.86
N LYS A 172 7.52 -1.13 -5.78
CA LYS A 172 6.92 -2.34 -6.34
C LYS A 172 6.70 -3.44 -5.31
N ARG A 173 7.65 -3.67 -4.41
CA ARG A 173 7.49 -4.65 -3.32
C ARG A 173 6.42 -4.23 -2.32
N ALA A 174 6.30 -2.93 -2.02
CA ALA A 174 5.24 -2.43 -1.15
C ALA A 174 3.85 -2.56 -1.79
N GLU A 175 3.73 -2.23 -3.08
CA GLU A 175 2.51 -2.41 -3.86
C GLU A 175 2.08 -3.87 -3.90
N GLU A 176 3.00 -4.79 -4.17
CA GLU A 176 2.72 -6.23 -4.22
C GLU A 176 2.39 -6.81 -2.84
N ALA A 177 3.11 -6.40 -1.79
CA ALA A 177 2.81 -6.82 -0.42
C ALA A 177 1.41 -6.34 0.01
N LEU A 178 1.02 -5.12 -0.36
CA LEU A 178 -0.33 -4.60 -0.12
C LEU A 178 -1.36 -5.43 -0.88
N ARG A 179 -1.14 -5.70 -2.17
CA ARG A 179 -2.04 -6.53 -2.99
C ARG A 179 -2.25 -7.91 -2.39
N ILE A 180 -1.17 -8.60 -2.00
CA ILE A 180 -1.22 -9.93 -1.37
C ILE A 180 -1.95 -9.85 -0.02
N ALA A 181 -1.71 -8.81 0.79
CA ALA A 181 -2.39 -8.64 2.05
C ALA A 181 -3.90 -8.42 1.87
N GLU A 182 -4.31 -7.61 0.88
CA GLU A 182 -5.72 -7.39 0.54
C GLU A 182 -6.40 -8.66 0.03
N GLU A 183 -5.72 -9.44 -0.82
CA GLU A 183 -6.22 -10.73 -1.32
C GLU A 183 -6.38 -11.75 -0.21
N ASN A 184 -5.39 -11.85 0.69
CA ASN A 184 -5.47 -12.72 1.85
C ASN A 184 -6.59 -12.31 2.80
N TYR A 185 -6.71 -11.01 3.09
CA TYR A 185 -7.80 -10.48 3.91
C TYR A 185 -9.16 -10.80 3.31
N ARG A 186 -9.34 -10.54 2.00
CA ARG A 186 -10.59 -10.86 1.29
C ARG A 186 -10.89 -12.34 1.33
N SER A 187 -9.88 -13.19 1.12
CA SER A 187 -10.03 -14.64 1.17
C SER A 187 -10.49 -15.12 2.56
N ILE A 188 -9.88 -14.62 3.64
CA ILE A 188 -10.27 -14.94 5.03
C ILE A 188 -11.69 -14.45 5.28
N PHE A 189 -12.00 -13.22 4.90
CA PHE A 189 -13.31 -12.62 5.13
C PHE A 189 -14.42 -13.38 4.39
N GLU A 190 -14.27 -13.61 3.10
CA GLU A 190 -15.30 -14.24 2.24
C GLU A 190 -15.49 -15.74 2.53
N ASN A 191 -14.41 -16.46 2.87
CA ASN A 191 -14.43 -17.91 3.06
C ASN A 191 -14.48 -18.35 4.54
N ALA A 192 -14.55 -17.41 5.49
CA ALA A 192 -14.77 -17.76 6.90
C ALA A 192 -16.07 -18.55 7.08
N LEU A 193 -16.05 -19.48 8.03
CA LEU A 193 -17.22 -20.24 8.45
C LEU A 193 -18.07 -19.47 9.46
N GLU A 194 -17.41 -18.67 10.29
CA GLU A 194 -18.02 -17.75 11.25
C GLU A 194 -18.47 -16.46 10.55
N GLY A 195 -19.55 -15.88 11.07
CA GLY A 195 -20.01 -14.57 10.66
C GLY A 195 -19.03 -13.51 11.13
N ILE A 196 -18.44 -12.75 10.20
CA ILE A 196 -17.59 -11.60 10.52
C ILE A 196 -18.38 -10.34 10.20
N PHE A 197 -18.37 -9.38 11.12
CA PHE A 197 -19.08 -8.13 10.92
C PHE A 197 -18.31 -6.92 11.45
N GLN A 198 -18.67 -5.77 10.89
CA GLN A 198 -18.42 -4.46 11.46
C GLN A 198 -19.76 -3.76 11.60
N SER A 199 -20.00 -3.14 12.76
CA SER A 199 -21.20 -2.36 13.01
C SER A 199 -20.86 -0.97 13.53
N SER A 200 -21.70 -0.02 13.17
CA SER A 200 -21.57 1.35 13.63
C SER A 200 -22.11 1.50 15.07
N PRO A 201 -21.68 2.55 15.80
CA PRO A 201 -22.17 2.80 17.15
C PRO A 201 -23.69 3.01 17.25
N ASP A 202 -24.34 3.48 16.18
CA ASP A 202 -25.81 3.62 16.09
C ASP A 202 -26.53 2.29 15.83
N GLY A 203 -25.81 1.18 15.70
CA GLY A 203 -26.38 -0.16 15.60
C GLY A 203 -26.79 -0.55 14.19
N ARG A 204 -25.99 -0.19 13.18
CA ARG A 204 -26.15 -0.64 11.78
C ARG A 204 -24.94 -1.46 11.35
N TYR A 205 -25.12 -2.39 10.43
CA TYR A 205 -23.97 -3.07 9.85
C TYR A 205 -23.26 -2.16 8.84
N ILE A 206 -21.94 -2.06 8.97
CA ILE A 206 -21.04 -1.39 8.02
C ILE A 206 -20.57 -2.41 6.99
N SER A 207 -20.21 -3.61 7.47
CA SER A 207 -19.75 -4.72 6.64
C SER A 207 -20.15 -6.03 7.33
N VAL A 208 -20.50 -7.03 6.52
CA VAL A 208 -20.71 -8.40 6.98
C VAL A 208 -20.13 -9.34 5.93
N ASN A 209 -19.67 -10.52 6.35
CA ASN A 209 -19.20 -11.52 5.41
C ASN A 209 -20.33 -12.45 4.93
N PRO A 210 -20.09 -13.30 3.91
CA PRO A 210 -21.09 -14.23 3.41
C PRO A 210 -21.58 -15.23 4.47
N ALA A 211 -20.75 -15.61 5.45
CA ALA A 211 -21.16 -16.51 6.53
C ALA A 211 -22.19 -15.86 7.45
N MET A 212 -22.00 -14.58 7.81
CA MET A 212 -22.95 -13.81 8.60
C MET A 212 -24.32 -13.77 7.89
N ALA A 213 -24.34 -13.44 6.60
CA ALA A 213 -25.58 -13.46 5.82
C ALA A 213 -26.26 -14.84 5.85
N ARG A 214 -25.49 -15.94 5.66
CA ARG A 214 -26.02 -17.31 5.73
C ARG A 214 -26.59 -17.67 7.11
N ILE A 215 -25.87 -17.34 8.19
CA ILE A 215 -26.29 -17.61 9.58
C ILE A 215 -27.65 -16.97 9.86
N TYR A 216 -27.81 -15.71 9.45
CA TYR A 216 -29.04 -14.94 9.65
C TYR A 216 -30.12 -15.18 8.57
N GLY A 217 -29.85 -16.00 7.55
CA GLY A 217 -30.81 -16.36 6.51
C GLY A 217 -31.02 -15.31 5.41
N TYR A 218 -30.05 -14.42 5.21
CA TYR A 218 -30.01 -13.47 4.10
C TYR A 218 -29.33 -14.09 2.87
N GLN A 219 -29.73 -13.66 1.68
CA GLN A 219 -29.19 -14.14 0.40
C GLN A 219 -27.78 -13.62 0.14
N SER A 220 -27.46 -12.42 0.61
CA SER A 220 -26.13 -11.84 0.47
C SER A 220 -25.80 -10.85 1.60
N PRO A 221 -24.51 -10.56 1.82
CA PRO A 221 -24.09 -9.49 2.73
C PRO A 221 -24.76 -8.15 2.47
N GLU A 222 -24.90 -7.78 1.20
CA GLU A 222 -25.48 -6.51 0.77
C GLU A 222 -26.97 -6.42 1.13
N GLU A 223 -27.71 -7.52 0.97
CA GLU A 223 -29.12 -7.60 1.36
C GLU A 223 -29.26 -7.42 2.88
N MET A 224 -28.42 -8.08 3.67
CA MET A 224 -28.42 -7.97 5.13
C MET A 224 -28.13 -6.53 5.58
N ILE A 225 -27.11 -5.89 5.02
CA ILE A 225 -26.76 -4.50 5.34
C ILE A 225 -27.89 -3.53 4.96
N ALA A 226 -28.56 -3.76 3.84
CA ALA A 226 -29.64 -2.90 3.37
C ALA A 226 -30.93 -3.04 4.19
N GLU A 227 -31.29 -4.26 4.61
CA GLU A 227 -32.53 -4.53 5.34
C GLU A 227 -32.39 -4.33 6.85
N VAL A 228 -31.21 -4.63 7.42
CA VAL A 228 -30.96 -4.48 8.86
C VAL A 228 -30.54 -3.05 9.19
N THR A 229 -31.54 -2.22 9.44
CA THR A 229 -31.35 -0.79 9.77
C THR A 229 -31.23 -0.51 11.26
N GLN A 230 -31.63 -1.47 12.11
CA GLN A 230 -31.47 -1.37 13.56
C GLN A 230 -31.23 -2.75 14.17
N ILE A 231 -29.96 -3.08 14.44
CA ILE A 231 -29.54 -4.37 14.97
C ILE A 231 -30.29 -4.70 16.27
N ALA A 232 -30.40 -3.74 17.19
CA ALA A 232 -30.96 -3.97 18.52
C ALA A 232 -32.43 -4.45 18.50
N THR A 233 -33.22 -4.03 17.51
CA THR A 233 -34.66 -4.33 17.46
C THR A 233 -35.03 -5.38 16.43
N GLN A 234 -34.23 -5.54 15.38
CA GLN A 234 -34.51 -6.49 14.29
C GLN A 234 -33.80 -7.83 14.51
N ILE A 235 -32.63 -7.84 15.14
CA ILE A 235 -31.82 -9.05 15.30
C ILE A 235 -32.03 -9.70 16.67
N TYR A 236 -31.95 -8.96 17.77
CA TYR A 236 -32.04 -9.56 19.10
C TYR A 236 -33.48 -9.90 19.48
N VAL A 237 -33.67 -11.10 20.03
CA VAL A 237 -34.98 -11.54 20.54
C VAL A 237 -35.31 -10.86 21.87
N ASP A 238 -34.29 -10.66 22.70
CA ASP A 238 -34.40 -10.01 24.01
C ASP A 238 -33.71 -8.63 23.98
N PRO A 239 -34.47 -7.53 24.03
CA PRO A 239 -33.91 -6.18 24.07
C PRO A 239 -33.02 -5.91 25.29
N HIS A 240 -33.32 -6.52 26.45
CA HIS A 240 -32.54 -6.30 27.67
C HIS A 240 -31.13 -6.89 27.57
N GLY A 241 -31.01 -8.08 26.97
CA GLY A 241 -29.70 -8.68 26.69
C GLY A 241 -28.83 -7.80 25.78
N ARG A 242 -29.43 -7.02 24.86
CA ARG A 242 -28.68 -6.07 24.03
C ARG A 242 -28.22 -4.84 24.81
N GLU A 243 -29.02 -4.32 25.73
CA GLU A 243 -28.61 -3.21 26.59
C GLU A 243 -27.44 -3.61 27.50
N GLU A 244 -27.48 -4.80 28.09
CA GLU A 244 -26.38 -5.34 28.89
C GLU A 244 -25.09 -5.48 28.06
N PHE A 245 -25.21 -6.01 26.84
CA PHE A 245 -24.10 -6.10 25.90
C PHE A 245 -23.50 -4.72 25.58
N GLN A 246 -24.34 -3.71 25.33
CA GLN A 246 -23.87 -2.35 25.04
C GLN A 246 -23.13 -1.73 26.23
N ASN A 247 -23.65 -1.90 27.45
CA ASN A 247 -23.00 -1.41 28.67
C ASN A 247 -21.63 -2.07 28.87
N LEU A 248 -21.54 -3.39 28.68
CA LEU A 248 -20.26 -4.10 28.77
C LEU A 248 -19.26 -3.64 27.71
N MET A 249 -19.72 -3.36 26.49
CA MET A 249 -18.87 -2.81 25.42
C MET A 249 -18.37 -1.39 25.74
N GLU A 250 -19.19 -0.55 26.38
CA GLU A 250 -18.78 0.79 26.82
C GLU A 250 -17.78 0.75 27.97
N GLU A 251 -17.94 -0.17 28.92
CA GLU A 251 -17.09 -0.30 30.10
C GLU A 251 -15.75 -0.99 29.81
N CYS A 252 -15.79 -2.12 29.10
CA CYS A 252 -14.63 -3.00 28.88
C CYS A 252 -13.98 -2.83 27.51
N GLY A 253 -14.72 -2.32 26.51
CA GLY A 253 -14.24 -2.21 25.12
C GLY A 253 -14.17 -3.54 24.36
N GLU A 254 -14.39 -4.67 25.03
CA GLU A 254 -14.52 -6.01 24.44
C GLU A 254 -15.56 -6.84 25.21
N VAL A 255 -16.27 -7.69 24.48
CA VAL A 255 -17.20 -8.69 25.01
C VAL A 255 -16.87 -10.02 24.34
N LYS A 256 -16.77 -11.08 25.14
CA LYS A 256 -16.42 -12.43 24.69
C LYS A 256 -17.46 -13.45 25.11
N ASP A 257 -17.57 -14.51 24.34
CA ASP A 257 -18.43 -15.67 24.57
C ASP A 257 -19.90 -15.29 24.87
N TRP A 258 -20.38 -14.19 24.27
CA TRP A 258 -21.72 -13.67 24.58
C TRP A 258 -22.78 -14.45 23.82
N VAL A 259 -23.54 -15.26 24.55
CA VAL A 259 -24.58 -16.11 23.95
C VAL A 259 -25.94 -15.42 24.04
N SER A 260 -26.59 -15.21 22.90
CA SER A 260 -27.92 -14.60 22.83
C SER A 260 -28.83 -15.29 21.81
N GLN A 261 -30.15 -15.15 22.01
CA GLN A 261 -31.12 -15.54 20.98
C GLN A 261 -31.33 -14.40 20.00
N VAL A 262 -31.29 -14.73 18.72
CA VAL A 262 -31.49 -13.79 17.61
C VAL A 262 -32.50 -14.33 16.60
N TYR A 263 -33.15 -13.41 15.89
CA TYR A 263 -34.03 -13.69 14.77
C TYR A 263 -33.24 -13.83 13.47
N ARG A 264 -33.60 -14.82 12.67
CA ARG A 264 -33.26 -14.88 11.24
C ARG A 264 -34.25 -14.04 10.43
N LYS A 265 -33.92 -13.80 9.15
CA LYS A 265 -34.79 -13.10 8.19
C LYS A 265 -36.20 -13.70 8.09
N ASP A 266 -36.31 -15.02 8.18
CA ASP A 266 -37.59 -15.74 8.12
C ASP A 266 -38.39 -15.71 9.45
N GLY A 267 -37.86 -15.06 10.48
CA GLY A 267 -38.44 -14.98 11.82
C GLY A 267 -38.13 -16.18 12.73
N SER A 268 -37.40 -17.19 12.25
CA SER A 268 -36.93 -18.28 13.11
C SER A 268 -35.91 -17.79 14.13
N LYS A 269 -35.84 -18.46 15.29
CA LYS A 269 -34.92 -18.11 16.37
C LYS A 269 -33.72 -19.04 16.39
N ILE A 270 -32.55 -18.47 16.58
CA ILE A 270 -31.29 -19.20 16.79
C ILE A 270 -30.53 -18.68 17.98
N TRP A 271 -29.64 -19.53 18.48
CA TRP A 271 -28.64 -19.15 19.45
C TRP A 271 -27.35 -18.81 18.72
N VAL A 272 -26.83 -17.62 18.99
CA VAL A 272 -25.54 -17.18 18.49
C VAL A 272 -24.61 -16.88 19.64
N GLU A 273 -23.33 -17.18 19.44
CA GLU A 273 -22.24 -16.74 20.30
C GLU A 273 -21.47 -15.63 19.60
N GLU A 274 -21.28 -14.51 20.29
CA GLU A 274 -20.69 -13.28 19.74
C GLU A 274 -19.44 -12.87 20.52
N ASN A 275 -18.36 -12.60 19.79
CA ASN A 275 -17.13 -12.00 20.30
C ASN A 275 -16.92 -10.68 19.60
N THR A 276 -16.96 -9.56 20.32
CA THR A 276 -16.96 -8.21 19.77
C THR A 276 -15.97 -7.31 20.48
N ARG A 277 -15.32 -6.42 19.73
CA ARG A 277 -14.44 -5.38 20.27
C ARG A 277 -14.71 -4.01 19.65
N ALA A 278 -14.42 -2.97 20.42
CA ALA A 278 -14.48 -1.58 19.99
C ALA A 278 -13.18 -1.19 19.27
N VAL A 279 -13.31 -0.69 18.04
CA VAL A 279 -12.19 -0.13 17.28
C VAL A 279 -12.21 1.39 17.42
N ARG A 280 -11.07 1.94 17.83
CA ARG A 280 -10.91 3.37 18.11
C ARG A 280 -9.82 3.98 17.25
N ASP A 281 -9.94 5.26 16.95
CA ASP A 281 -8.90 6.01 16.26
C ASP A 281 -7.71 6.33 17.19
N ARG A 282 -6.68 6.99 16.65
CA ARG A 282 -5.49 7.42 17.40
C ARG A 282 -5.77 8.43 18.52
N TYR A 283 -6.97 9.01 18.57
CA TYR A 283 -7.40 9.97 19.57
C TYR A 283 -8.36 9.35 20.61
N GLY A 284 -8.67 8.05 20.47
CA GLY A 284 -9.57 7.32 21.36
C GLY A 284 -11.05 7.38 20.97
N ASN A 285 -11.39 8.05 19.85
CA ASN A 285 -12.77 8.11 19.39
C ASN A 285 -13.21 6.75 18.86
N LEU A 286 -14.41 6.31 19.25
CA LEU A 286 -15.00 5.09 18.75
C LEU A 286 -15.31 5.22 17.25
N LEU A 287 -14.73 4.34 16.43
CA LEU A 287 -14.97 4.29 14.99
C LEU A 287 -16.11 3.32 14.66
N TYR A 288 -16.00 2.09 15.16
CA TYR A 288 -16.97 1.02 14.93
C TYR A 288 -16.72 -0.13 15.92
N TYR A 289 -17.65 -1.07 15.96
CA TYR A 289 -17.49 -2.36 16.59
C TYR A 289 -17.20 -3.41 15.51
N GLU A 290 -16.32 -4.36 15.82
CA GLU A 290 -16.10 -5.50 14.95
C GLU A 290 -16.11 -6.78 15.76
N GLY A 291 -16.53 -7.87 15.14
CA GLY A 291 -16.68 -9.11 15.85
C GLY A 291 -16.90 -10.32 14.95
N ILE A 292 -16.93 -11.46 15.61
CA ILE A 292 -17.26 -12.75 15.03
C ILE A 292 -18.51 -13.31 15.70
N ILE A 293 -19.28 -14.06 14.93
CA ILE A 293 -20.51 -14.71 15.35
C ILE A 293 -20.51 -16.16 14.89
N GLU A 294 -20.83 -17.06 15.81
CA GLU A 294 -21.02 -18.48 15.55
C GLU A 294 -22.48 -18.88 15.83
N ASP A 295 -23.08 -19.70 14.95
CA ASP A 295 -24.37 -20.33 15.22
C ASP A 295 -24.16 -21.54 16.15
N VAL A 296 -24.55 -21.38 17.41
CA VAL A 296 -24.40 -22.40 18.46
C VAL A 296 -25.73 -23.09 18.76
N THR A 297 -26.72 -23.00 17.86
CA THR A 297 -28.06 -23.56 18.05
C THR A 297 -28.01 -25.07 18.24
N GLN A 298 -27.25 -25.79 17.41
CA GLN A 298 -27.13 -27.24 17.54
C GLN A 298 -26.53 -27.62 18.91
N ARG A 299 -25.44 -26.95 19.30
CA ARG A 299 -24.79 -27.16 20.61
C ARG A 299 -25.77 -26.92 21.76
N LYS A 300 -26.58 -25.85 21.68
CA LYS A 300 -27.61 -25.55 22.71
C LYS A 300 -28.73 -26.58 22.76
N GLN A 301 -29.19 -27.06 21.62
CA GLN A 301 -30.22 -28.11 21.57
C GLN A 301 -29.72 -29.43 22.15
N GLU A 302 -28.46 -29.80 21.88
CA GLU A 302 -27.82 -30.98 22.46
C GLU A 302 -27.64 -30.84 23.98
N GLU A 303 -27.18 -29.69 24.46
CA GLU A 303 -27.07 -29.36 25.88
C GLU A 303 -28.43 -29.46 26.61
N GLU A 304 -29.49 -28.90 26.03
CA GLU A 304 -30.83 -28.95 26.62
C GLU A 304 -31.42 -30.36 26.63
N SER A 305 -31.22 -31.11 25.54
CA SER A 305 -31.65 -32.51 25.44
C SER A 305 -30.98 -33.36 26.51
N LEU A 306 -29.64 -33.22 26.66
CA LEU A 306 -28.88 -33.93 27.68
C LEU A 306 -29.33 -33.53 29.10
N LYS A 307 -29.58 -32.23 29.34
CA LYS A 307 -30.07 -31.74 30.62
C LYS A 307 -31.44 -32.32 30.98
N ARG A 308 -32.34 -32.44 29.99
CA ARG A 308 -33.66 -33.07 30.18
C ARG A 308 -33.52 -34.55 30.52
N GLN A 309 -32.69 -35.29 29.78
CA GLN A 309 -32.43 -36.70 30.05
C GLN A 309 -31.84 -36.93 31.45
N LEU A 310 -30.90 -36.08 31.89
CA LEU A 310 -30.34 -36.15 33.25
C LEU A 310 -31.39 -35.87 34.32
N GLN A 311 -32.32 -34.94 34.06
CA GLN A 311 -33.41 -34.63 34.98
C GLN A 311 -34.40 -35.79 35.08
N GLU A 312 -34.77 -36.42 33.97
CA GLU A 312 -35.63 -37.61 33.93
C GLU A 312 -34.99 -38.79 34.67
N LEU A 313 -33.70 -39.07 34.42
CA LEU A 313 -32.94 -40.10 35.13
C LEU A 313 -32.88 -39.83 36.64
N ARG A 314 -32.69 -38.56 37.04
CA ARG A 314 -32.65 -38.18 38.47
C ARG A 314 -33.99 -38.43 39.15
N ILE A 315 -35.10 -38.14 38.47
CA ILE A 315 -36.45 -38.40 38.98
C ILE A 315 -36.69 -39.90 39.12
N GLU A 316 -36.32 -40.71 38.12
CA GLU A 316 -36.47 -42.17 38.15
C GLU A 316 -35.65 -42.82 39.28
N ILE A 317 -34.40 -42.39 39.47
CA ILE A 317 -33.55 -42.88 40.57
C ILE A 317 -34.18 -42.53 41.94
N ASP A 318 -34.71 -41.32 42.11
CA ASP A 318 -35.38 -40.93 43.36
C ASP A 318 -36.63 -41.77 43.62
N HIS A 319 -37.44 -42.03 42.60
CA HIS A 319 -38.61 -42.92 42.68
C HIS A 319 -38.21 -44.35 43.07
N GLN A 320 -37.19 -44.93 42.43
CA GLN A 320 -36.72 -46.27 42.76
C GLN A 320 -36.15 -46.35 44.18
N LYS A 321 -35.43 -45.32 44.62
CA LYS A 321 -34.89 -45.26 45.98
C LYS A 321 -36.02 -45.22 47.01
N ARG A 322 -37.03 -44.36 46.81
CA ARG A 322 -38.22 -44.32 47.68
C ARG A 322 -38.98 -45.64 47.66
N ALA A 323 -39.15 -46.28 46.50
CA ALA A 323 -39.80 -47.57 46.41
C ALA A 323 -39.05 -48.66 47.19
N ARG A 324 -37.71 -48.68 47.12
CA ARG A 324 -36.87 -49.59 47.93
C ARG A 324 -36.97 -49.30 49.43
N GLU A 325 -36.97 -48.02 49.82
CA GLU A 325 -37.13 -47.63 51.22
C GLU A 325 -38.50 -48.05 51.77
N VAL A 326 -39.59 -47.82 51.01
CA VAL A 326 -40.93 -48.29 51.38
C VAL A 326 -40.97 -49.80 51.48
N ALA A 327 -40.42 -50.53 50.49
CA ALA A 327 -40.37 -51.98 50.50
C ALA A 327 -39.62 -52.52 51.73
N ALA A 328 -38.48 -51.90 52.09
CA ALA A 328 -37.71 -52.25 53.27
C ALA A 328 -38.48 -51.98 54.58
N ILE A 329 -39.23 -50.88 54.67
CA ILE A 329 -40.09 -50.59 55.83
C ILE A 329 -41.24 -51.62 55.92
N THR A 330 -41.90 -51.95 54.81
CA THR A 330 -42.99 -52.93 54.80
C THR A 330 -42.54 -54.36 55.10
N GLN A 331 -41.28 -54.70 54.82
CA GLN A 331 -40.69 -56.01 55.12
C GLN A 331 -40.04 -56.07 56.51
N ALA A 332 -40.00 -54.97 57.26
CA ALA A 332 -39.51 -54.99 58.64
C ALA A 332 -40.49 -55.76 59.54
N ASP A 333 -39.95 -56.61 60.43
CA ASP A 333 -40.73 -57.47 61.36
C ASP A 333 -41.84 -56.69 62.08
N TYR A 334 -41.53 -55.47 62.54
CA TYR A 334 -42.48 -54.56 63.19
C TYR A 334 -43.74 -54.24 62.37
N PHE A 335 -43.62 -54.09 61.05
CA PHE A 335 -44.76 -53.73 60.18
C PHE A 335 -45.59 -54.96 59.79
N GLN A 336 -44.96 -56.13 59.69
CA GLN A 336 -45.66 -57.40 59.47
C GLN A 336 -46.47 -57.81 60.70
N ASP A 337 -45.90 -57.64 61.90
CA ASP A 337 -46.58 -57.89 63.17
C ASP A 337 -47.82 -56.99 63.35
N LEU A 338 -47.70 -55.70 63.00
CA LEU A 338 -48.81 -54.74 63.02
C LEU A 338 -49.93 -55.09 62.02
N GLN A 339 -49.58 -55.57 60.82
CA GLN A 339 -50.57 -56.06 59.86
C GLN A 339 -51.29 -57.32 60.34
N ALA A 340 -50.59 -58.23 61.00
CA ALA A 340 -51.17 -59.43 61.58
C ALA A 340 -52.10 -59.11 62.76
N GLU A 341 -51.75 -58.14 63.60
CA GLU A 341 -52.62 -57.64 64.66
C GLU A 341 -53.89 -57.00 64.11
N VAL A 342 -53.78 -56.11 63.11
CA VAL A 342 -54.94 -55.44 62.50
C VAL A 342 -55.86 -56.42 61.76
N ALA A 343 -55.31 -57.44 61.10
CA ALA A 343 -56.10 -58.47 60.42
C ALA A 343 -56.88 -59.38 61.39
N ASN A 344 -56.48 -59.43 62.66
CA ASN A 344 -57.18 -60.15 63.73
C ASN A 344 -58.20 -59.27 64.47
N ILE A 345 -58.34 -57.99 64.12
CA ILE A 345 -59.42 -57.13 64.65
C ILE A 345 -60.67 -57.42 63.83
N ASP A 346 -61.66 -58.06 64.46
CA ASP A 346 -62.98 -58.24 63.86
C ASP A 346 -63.71 -56.89 63.85
N ILE A 347 -63.81 -56.30 62.66
CA ILE A 347 -64.39 -54.96 62.45
C ILE A 347 -65.92 -55.04 62.57
N ASP A 348 -66.52 -56.22 62.39
CA ASP A 348 -67.97 -56.41 62.51
C ASP A 348 -68.41 -56.44 63.99
N GLU A 349 -67.54 -56.87 64.91
CA GLU A 349 -67.80 -56.85 66.36
C GLU A 349 -67.76 -55.42 66.95
N PHE A 350 -67.09 -54.47 66.27
CA PHE A 350 -66.95 -53.09 66.73
C PHE A 350 -68.20 -52.22 66.45
N TRP A 351 -69.09 -52.63 65.54
CA TRP A 351 -70.28 -51.87 65.15
C TRP A 351 -71.62 -52.48 65.63
N GLU A 352 -71.62 -53.62 66.33
CA GLU A 352 -72.83 -54.29 66.86
C GLU A 352 -73.18 -53.94 68.33
N ASN A 353 -72.50 -53.00 68.99
CA ASN A 353 -72.90 -52.38 70.26
C ASN A 353 -73.19 -50.89 70.08
#